data_AF-F6H1X1-F1
#
_entry.id   AF-F6H1X1-F1
#
_cell.length_a   1.000
_cell.length_b   1.000
_cell.length_c   1.000
_cell.angle_alpha   90.00
_cell.angle_beta   90.00
_cell.angle_gamma   90.00
#
_symmetry.space_group_name_H-M   'P 1'
#
loop_
_entity.id
_entity.type
_entity.pdbx_description
1 polymer ?
#
loop_
_entity_poly.entity_id
_entity_poly.type
_entity_poly.pdbx_seq_one_letter_code
_entity_poly.pdbx_strand_id
1 'polypeptide(L)'
;MDGNIRLYTYFDKVDYQGWQVTYTLFDRDSGDETECQLPERCGKFGLCEDSQCVACPSPKGLMGWSKDCAPLKLSGCGVNDFHYYKLEGVDHFMGKYSDGDGPMKEKQCGDKCSKDCKCLGYFYHTHTSRCWIAYDLKTLSKVQNSTHLAYIKAPNKY
;
A
#
# COMPACT_ATOMS: atom_id res chain seq x y z
N MET A 1 18.79 -9.43 2.84
CA MET A 1 17.84 -9.77 1.76
C MET A 1 17.15 -8.48 1.36
N ASP A 2 16.94 -8.25 0.06
CA ASP A 2 16.43 -6.99 -0.50
C ASP A 2 14.94 -7.05 -0.91
N GLY A 3 14.28 -8.20 -0.73
CA GLY A 3 12.84 -8.36 -0.97
C GLY A 3 12.47 -8.69 -2.41
N ASN A 4 13.43 -8.69 -3.34
CA ASN A 4 13.21 -9.01 -4.74
C ASN A 4 13.00 -10.53 -4.96
N ILE A 5 12.07 -10.88 -5.85
CA ILE A 5 11.93 -12.25 -6.35
C ILE A 5 12.78 -12.36 -7.61
N ARG A 6 13.70 -13.32 -7.64
CA ARG A 6 14.60 -13.55 -8.79
C ARG A 6 14.42 -14.94 -9.37
N LEU A 7 14.25 -15.01 -10.69
CA LEU A 7 14.35 -16.27 -11.42
C LEU A 7 15.79 -16.46 -11.92
N TYR A 8 16.41 -17.53 -11.48
CA TYR A 8 17.73 -17.95 -11.93
C TYR A 8 17.58 -19.06 -12.96
N THR A 9 18.13 -18.86 -14.15
CA THR A 9 18.21 -19.88 -15.20
C THR A 9 19.63 -20.42 -15.27
N TYR A 10 19.77 -21.73 -15.30
CA TYR A 10 21.06 -22.40 -15.48
C TYR A 10 21.31 -22.73 -16.94
N PHE A 11 22.47 -22.33 -17.44
CA PHE A 11 23.00 -22.66 -18.75
C PHE A 11 24.13 -23.66 -18.58
N ASP A 12 23.93 -24.87 -19.09
CA ASP A 12 24.84 -26.01 -18.96
C ASP A 12 25.98 -26.03 -20.01
N LYS A 13 25.98 -25.07 -20.94
CA LYS A 13 26.97 -24.95 -22.02
C LYS A 13 28.14 -23.99 -21.70
N VAL A 14 28.35 -23.65 -20.43
CA VAL A 14 29.46 -22.78 -20.00
C VAL A 14 30.25 -23.42 -18.86
N ASP A 15 31.56 -23.24 -18.89
CA ASP A 15 32.47 -23.84 -17.90
C ASP A 15 32.49 -23.10 -16.55
N TYR A 16 31.94 -21.87 -16.49
CA TYR A 16 31.81 -21.07 -15.27
C TYR A 16 30.61 -20.11 -15.37
N GLN A 17 30.08 -19.66 -14.23
CA GLN A 17 28.95 -18.72 -14.13
C GLN A 17 27.69 -19.12 -14.93
N GLY A 18 27.35 -20.43 -14.94
CA GLY A 18 26.17 -20.94 -15.65
C GLY A 18 24.83 -20.42 -15.13
N TRP A 19 24.77 -19.78 -13.95
CA TRP A 19 23.53 -19.18 -13.44
C TRP A 19 23.41 -17.72 -13.84
N GLN A 20 22.30 -17.37 -14.49
CA GLN A 20 21.94 -16.00 -14.85
C GLN A 20 20.58 -15.62 -14.25
N VAL A 21 20.46 -14.38 -13.75
CA VAL A 21 19.16 -13.81 -13.40
C VAL A 21 18.45 -13.41 -14.69
N THR A 22 17.35 -14.07 -15.00
CA THR A 22 16.56 -13.81 -16.21
C THR A 22 15.30 -12.99 -15.92
N TYR A 23 14.92 -12.87 -14.64
CA TYR A 23 13.78 -12.09 -14.20
C TYR A 23 13.98 -11.60 -12.77
N THR A 24 13.57 -10.36 -12.50
CA THR A 24 13.48 -9.80 -11.16
C THR A 24 12.15 -9.06 -11.01
N LEU A 25 11.37 -9.41 -9.98
CA LEU A 25 10.17 -8.68 -9.58
C LEU A 25 10.51 -7.69 -8.46
N PHE A 26 9.86 -6.52 -8.49
CA PHE A 26 10.02 -5.38 -7.56
C PHE A 26 11.27 -4.54 -7.74
N ASP A 27 12.14 -4.93 -8.65
CA ASP A 27 13.34 -4.16 -8.93
C ASP A 27 12.95 -2.84 -9.60
N ARG A 28 13.68 -1.77 -9.26
CA ARG A 28 13.47 -0.44 -9.83
C ARG A 28 13.57 -0.46 -11.36
N ASP A 29 14.44 -1.30 -11.90
CA ASP A 29 14.72 -1.40 -13.32
C ASP A 29 13.89 -2.51 -13.98
N SER A 30 12.97 -3.16 -13.25
CA SER A 30 12.05 -4.14 -13.82
C SER A 30 10.97 -3.45 -14.67
N GLY A 31 10.59 -4.08 -15.78
CA GLY A 31 9.52 -3.58 -16.66
C GLY A 31 8.10 -3.80 -16.12
N ASP A 32 7.95 -4.61 -15.07
CA ASP A 32 6.64 -5.06 -14.57
C ASP A 32 6.20 -4.27 -13.32
N GLU A 33 7.00 -4.33 -12.23
CA GLU A 33 6.66 -3.74 -10.94
C GLU A 33 7.83 -2.97 -10.34
N THR A 34 7.52 -1.92 -9.60
CA THR A 34 8.54 -1.09 -8.94
C THR A 34 8.72 -1.50 -7.48
N GLU A 35 9.76 -0.95 -6.84
CA GLU A 35 10.01 -1.16 -5.41
C GLU A 35 8.84 -0.65 -4.54
N CYS A 36 7.94 0.19 -5.08
CA CYS A 36 6.76 0.67 -4.37
C CYS A 36 5.72 -0.42 -4.06
N GLN A 37 5.79 -1.58 -4.72
CA GLN A 37 4.96 -2.73 -4.40
C GLN A 37 5.47 -3.53 -3.19
N LEU A 38 6.70 -3.28 -2.73
CA LEU A 38 7.22 -3.90 -1.51
C LEU A 38 6.50 -3.28 -0.30
N PRO A 39 5.86 -4.09 0.58
CA PRO A 39 5.10 -3.56 1.70
C PRO A 39 5.88 -2.58 2.59
N GLU A 40 7.16 -2.85 2.86
CA GLU A 40 7.94 -2.02 3.81
C GLU A 40 8.93 -1.06 3.14
N ARG A 41 8.84 -0.83 1.83
CA ARG A 41 9.76 0.05 1.10
C ARG A 41 9.90 1.43 1.74
N CYS A 42 8.78 2.04 2.10
CA CYS A 42 8.73 3.35 2.74
C CYS A 42 8.31 3.29 4.22
N GLY A 43 8.62 2.16 4.86
CA GLY A 43 8.38 1.95 6.29
C GLY A 43 6.95 1.52 6.60
N LYS A 44 6.44 1.96 7.75
CA LYS A 44 5.14 1.49 8.28
C LYS A 44 3.94 2.18 7.64
N PHE A 45 4.12 3.40 7.13
CA PHE A 45 3.07 4.18 6.46
C PHE A 45 3.62 5.35 5.65
N GLY A 46 4.32 5.04 4.56
CA GLY A 46 4.92 6.03 3.65
C GLY A 46 4.32 5.96 2.24
N LEU A 47 4.34 7.08 1.53
CA LEU A 47 3.98 7.16 0.11
C LEU A 47 5.21 6.95 -0.76
N CYS A 48 5.10 6.05 -1.72
CA CYS A 48 6.12 5.72 -2.69
C CYS A 48 5.71 6.16 -4.10
N GLU A 49 6.63 6.79 -4.81
CA GLU A 49 6.50 7.20 -6.21
C GLU A 49 7.86 6.99 -6.89
N ASP A 50 7.88 6.38 -8.07
CA ASP A 50 9.12 6.09 -8.83
C ASP A 50 10.22 5.42 -7.99
N SER A 51 9.83 4.42 -7.19
CA SER A 51 10.70 3.68 -6.24
C SER A 51 11.32 4.55 -5.12
N GLN A 52 10.86 5.78 -4.95
CA GLN A 52 11.32 6.73 -3.94
C GLN A 52 10.24 6.99 -2.89
N CYS A 53 10.66 7.19 -1.66
CA CYS A 53 9.77 7.52 -0.56
C CYS A 53 9.61 9.03 -0.45
N VAL A 54 8.43 9.52 -0.86
CA VAL A 54 8.22 10.95 -1.13
C VAL A 54 7.46 11.68 -0.03
N ALA A 55 6.62 10.99 0.75
CA ALA A 55 5.85 11.61 1.82
C ALA A 55 5.43 10.65 2.95
N CYS A 56 5.11 11.20 4.12
CA CYS A 56 4.25 10.56 5.11
C CYS A 56 2.80 11.08 4.94
N PRO A 57 1.79 10.22 4.72
CA PRO A 57 0.42 10.67 4.73
C PRO A 57 -0.05 11.05 6.15
N SER A 58 -0.86 12.10 6.25
CA SER A 58 -1.46 12.56 7.51
C SER A 58 -2.83 13.20 7.25
N PRO A 59 -3.64 13.44 8.30
CA PRO A 59 -4.91 14.15 8.11
C PRO A 59 -4.72 15.63 7.75
N LYS A 60 -3.51 16.19 7.88
CA LYS A 60 -3.15 17.54 7.40
C LYS A 60 -2.63 17.53 5.95
N GLY A 61 -2.64 16.38 5.28
CA GLY A 61 -2.07 16.18 3.95
C GLY A 61 -0.75 15.42 3.99
N LEU A 62 0.00 15.51 2.89
CA LEU A 62 1.29 14.84 2.72
C LEU A 62 2.42 15.67 3.35
N MET A 63 3.10 15.09 4.33
CA MET A 63 4.27 15.68 4.98
C MET A 63 5.54 15.09 4.38
N GLY A 64 6.68 15.77 4.54
CA GLY A 64 7.98 15.24 4.09
C GLY A 64 8.25 13.85 4.67
N TRP A 65 8.78 12.95 3.85
CA TRP A 65 9.04 11.57 4.27
C TRP A 65 10.10 11.50 5.38
N SER A 66 9.92 10.55 6.30
CA SER A 66 10.91 10.15 7.29
C SER A 66 10.84 8.64 7.55
N LYS A 67 11.89 8.08 8.15
CA LYS A 67 11.89 6.66 8.58
C LYS A 67 10.81 6.35 9.61
N ASP A 68 10.31 7.38 10.29
CA ASP A 68 9.30 7.27 11.33
C ASP A 68 7.88 7.49 10.79
N CYS A 69 7.67 7.55 9.47
CA CYS A 69 6.33 7.59 8.88
C CYS A 69 5.49 6.43 9.43
N ALA A 70 4.45 6.78 10.19
CA ALA A 70 3.57 5.84 10.87
C ALA A 70 2.15 6.42 10.94
N PRO A 71 1.13 5.56 10.98
CA PRO A 71 -0.22 6.05 11.22
C PRO A 71 -0.34 6.60 12.63
N LEU A 72 -1.24 7.57 12.80
CA LEU A 72 -1.57 8.08 14.12
C LEU A 72 -2.18 6.96 14.98
N LYS A 73 -1.72 6.86 16.23
CA LYS A 73 -2.27 5.89 17.16
C LYS A 73 -3.72 6.26 17.50
N LEU A 74 -4.62 5.31 17.33
CA LEU A 74 -6.01 5.47 17.75
C LEU A 74 -6.10 5.35 19.27
N SER A 75 -6.88 6.22 19.91
CA SER A 75 -7.11 6.20 21.36
C SER A 75 -8.17 5.17 21.78
N GLY A 76 -8.95 4.66 20.83
CA GLY A 76 -10.02 3.70 21.04
C GLY A 76 -10.52 3.08 19.74
N CYS A 77 -11.43 2.11 19.87
CA CYS A 77 -12.09 1.44 18.75
C CYS A 77 -13.53 1.94 18.52
N GLY A 78 -14.07 2.77 19.41
CA GLY A 78 -15.42 3.30 19.25
C GLY A 78 -15.53 4.02 17.91
N VAL A 79 -16.66 3.84 17.21
CA VAL A 79 -16.90 4.47 15.90
C VAL A 79 -16.83 6.01 15.99
N ASN A 80 -17.00 6.56 17.20
CA ASN A 80 -16.89 7.99 17.50
C ASN A 80 -15.49 8.43 17.97
N ASP A 81 -14.52 7.51 18.09
CA ASP A 81 -13.16 7.80 18.56
C ASP A 81 -12.22 8.22 17.42
N PHE A 82 -12.62 7.95 16.17
CA PHE A 82 -11.84 8.23 14.98
C PHE A 82 -12.67 8.90 13.88
N HIS A 83 -11.98 9.44 12.89
CA HIS A 83 -12.53 9.81 11.59
C HIS A 83 -11.65 9.22 10.50
N TYR A 84 -12.16 9.20 9.27
CA TYR A 84 -11.34 8.88 8.10
C TYR A 84 -10.89 10.18 7.43
N TYR A 85 -9.61 10.24 7.08
CA TYR A 85 -9.14 11.18 6.07
C TYR A 85 -8.88 10.43 4.76
N LYS A 86 -9.11 11.12 3.66
CA LYS A 86 -9.07 10.57 2.30
C LYS A 86 -7.73 10.88 1.65
N LEU A 87 -7.17 9.90 0.96
CA LEU A 87 -6.06 10.04 0.02
C LEU A 87 -6.54 9.59 -1.35
N GLU A 88 -6.23 10.36 -2.38
CA GLU A 88 -6.60 10.08 -3.78
C GLU A 88 -5.37 9.69 -4.59
N GLY A 89 -5.56 8.85 -5.61
CA GLY A 89 -4.47 8.44 -6.48
C GLY A 89 -3.40 7.62 -5.76
N VAL A 90 -3.83 6.80 -4.80
CA VAL A 90 -2.94 5.89 -4.06
C VAL A 90 -3.50 4.48 -4.06
N ASP A 91 -2.61 3.51 -4.07
CA ASP A 91 -2.95 2.10 -4.01
C ASP A 91 -2.16 1.37 -2.93
N HIS A 92 -2.70 0.22 -2.53
CA HIS A 92 -2.05 -0.70 -1.59
C HIS A 92 -1.64 -1.97 -2.34
N PHE A 93 -0.54 -2.60 -1.93
CA PHE A 93 -0.05 -3.83 -2.60
C PHE A 93 -1.13 -4.93 -2.66
N MET A 94 -2.07 -4.97 -1.72
CA MET A 94 -3.21 -5.90 -1.74
C MET A 94 -4.08 -5.76 -3.01
N GLY A 95 -4.28 -4.54 -3.52
CA GLY A 95 -5.09 -4.30 -4.72
C GLY A 95 -4.48 -4.89 -5.98
N LYS A 96 -3.17 -5.14 -5.98
CA LYS A 96 -2.45 -5.77 -7.09
C LYS A 96 -2.60 -7.29 -7.10
N TYR A 97 -2.66 -7.91 -5.92
CA TYR A 97 -2.59 -9.37 -5.77
C TYR A 97 -3.90 -10.01 -5.31
N SER A 98 -4.97 -9.24 -5.15
CA SER A 98 -6.29 -9.74 -4.77
C SER A 98 -7.40 -8.90 -5.36
N ASP A 99 -8.54 -9.53 -5.68
CA ASP A 99 -9.71 -8.85 -6.24
C ASP A 99 -10.46 -7.98 -5.23
N GLY A 100 -10.15 -8.13 -3.94
CA GLY A 100 -10.88 -7.48 -2.85
C GLY A 100 -12.33 -7.94 -2.72
N ASP A 101 -13.01 -7.40 -1.71
CA ASP A 101 -14.42 -7.65 -1.52
C ASP A 101 -15.26 -6.78 -2.47
N GLY A 102 -16.36 -7.33 -2.97
CA GLY A 102 -17.34 -6.57 -3.75
C GLY A 102 -17.91 -7.35 -4.93
N PRO A 103 -18.69 -6.67 -5.80
CA PRO A 103 -18.94 -5.23 -5.85
C PRO A 103 -19.72 -4.70 -4.63
N MET A 104 -19.37 -3.52 -4.09
CA MET A 104 -20.12 -2.88 -3.00
C MET A 104 -19.99 -1.35 -3.03
N LYS A 105 -20.84 -0.64 -2.29
CA LYS A 105 -20.73 0.82 -2.14
C LYS A 105 -19.57 1.19 -1.21
N GLU A 106 -18.92 2.33 -1.47
CA GLU A 106 -17.86 2.89 -0.61
C GLU A 106 -18.25 2.94 0.88
N LYS A 107 -19.46 3.40 1.19
CA LYS A 107 -19.98 3.44 2.57
C LYS A 107 -20.00 2.05 3.22
N GLN A 108 -20.35 1.00 2.49
CA GLN A 108 -20.35 -0.37 3.02
C GLN A 108 -18.93 -0.86 3.33
N CYS A 109 -17.96 -0.48 2.51
CA CYS A 109 -16.54 -0.74 2.76
C CYS A 109 -16.06 -0.02 4.03
N GLY A 110 -16.41 1.25 4.19
CA GLY A 110 -16.12 2.03 5.40
C GLY A 110 -16.81 1.48 6.64
N ASP A 111 -18.05 1.00 6.54
CA ASP A 111 -18.77 0.38 7.64
C ASP A 111 -18.12 -0.95 8.07
N LYS A 112 -17.60 -1.74 7.12
CA LYS A 112 -16.83 -2.96 7.42
C LYS A 112 -15.58 -2.63 8.24
N CYS A 113 -14.78 -1.67 7.79
CA CYS A 113 -13.58 -1.25 8.53
C CYS A 113 -13.91 -0.63 9.90
N SER A 114 -15.00 0.14 9.98
CA SER A 114 -15.39 0.83 11.22
C SER A 114 -15.84 -0.13 12.33
N LYS A 115 -16.43 -1.28 11.95
CA LYS A 115 -16.85 -2.33 12.89
C LYS A 115 -15.71 -3.25 13.34
N ASP A 116 -14.58 -3.22 12.64
CA ASP A 116 -13.39 -4.00 12.96
C ASP A 116 -12.36 -3.13 13.70
N CYS A 117 -12.11 -3.46 14.98
CA CYS A 117 -11.14 -2.74 15.80
C CYS A 117 -9.70 -2.80 15.28
N LYS A 118 -9.36 -3.84 14.52
CA LYS A 118 -8.00 -4.00 13.99
C LYS A 118 -7.81 -3.22 12.70
N CYS A 119 -8.90 -2.85 12.01
CA CYS A 119 -8.79 -2.11 10.77
C CYS A 119 -8.19 -0.73 11.03
N LEU A 120 -7.13 -0.38 10.30
CA LEU A 120 -6.48 0.93 10.32
C LEU A 120 -6.97 1.84 9.19
N GLY A 121 -7.55 1.26 8.14
CA GLY A 121 -8.08 1.98 7.00
C GLY A 121 -8.60 1.02 5.93
N TYR A 122 -9.17 1.57 4.88
CA TYR A 122 -9.64 0.78 3.73
C TYR A 122 -9.28 1.45 2.42
N PHE A 123 -9.14 0.63 1.39
CA PHE A 123 -8.91 1.05 0.01
C PHE A 123 -10.14 0.74 -0.81
N TYR A 124 -10.50 1.67 -1.69
CA TYR A 124 -11.69 1.56 -2.51
C TYR A 124 -11.40 2.04 -3.93
N HIS A 125 -11.66 1.17 -4.90
CA HIS A 125 -11.54 1.51 -6.32
C HIS A 125 -12.93 1.79 -6.86
N THR A 126 -13.22 3.04 -7.21
CA THR A 126 -14.61 3.43 -7.50
C THR A 126 -15.15 2.80 -8.80
N HIS A 127 -14.30 2.62 -9.82
CA HIS A 127 -14.71 2.04 -11.11
C HIS A 127 -15.16 0.58 -10.98
N THR A 128 -14.43 -0.23 -10.23
CA THR A 128 -14.73 -1.66 -10.04
C THR A 128 -15.60 -1.93 -8.82
N SER A 129 -15.85 -0.90 -7.99
CA SER A 129 -16.59 -1.00 -6.73
C SER A 129 -16.01 -2.06 -5.79
N ARG A 130 -14.68 -2.17 -5.76
CA ARG A 130 -13.93 -3.13 -4.95
C ARG A 130 -13.36 -2.48 -3.69
N CYS A 131 -13.29 -3.27 -2.63
CA CYS A 131 -12.96 -2.86 -1.28
C CYS A 131 -11.87 -3.75 -0.68
N TRP A 132 -10.87 -3.14 -0.05
CA TRP A 132 -9.84 -3.85 0.72
C TRP A 132 -9.75 -3.26 2.12
N ILE A 133 -9.85 -4.11 3.14
CA ILE A 133 -9.69 -3.76 4.55
C ILE A 133 -8.22 -3.91 4.92
N ALA A 134 -7.60 -2.86 5.45
CA ALA A 134 -6.19 -2.86 5.80
C ALA A 134 -5.98 -2.92 7.32
N TYR A 135 -5.32 -3.98 7.75
CA TYR A 135 -4.87 -4.18 9.14
C TYR A 135 -3.49 -3.59 9.39
N ASP A 136 -2.69 -3.49 8.33
CA ASP A 136 -1.45 -2.75 8.25
C ASP A 136 -1.52 -1.85 7.02
N LEU A 137 -1.06 -0.60 7.13
CA LEU A 137 -1.13 0.34 6.01
C LEU A 137 0.10 0.29 5.11
N LYS A 138 1.28 0.06 5.70
CA LYS A 138 2.53 -0.20 4.98
C LYS A 138 2.82 0.89 3.93
N THR A 139 3.59 0.56 2.91
CA THR A 139 3.88 1.47 1.81
C THR A 139 2.66 1.61 0.91
N LEU A 140 2.28 2.85 0.62
CA LEU A 140 1.30 3.18 -0.41
C LEU A 140 2.03 3.50 -1.71
N SER A 141 1.52 2.99 -2.83
CA SER A 141 2.00 3.36 -4.16
C SER A 141 1.18 4.52 -4.70
N LYS A 142 1.83 5.57 -5.20
CA LYS A 142 1.15 6.61 -5.97
C LYS A 142 0.78 6.07 -7.35
N VAL A 143 -0.45 6.33 -7.78
CA VAL A 143 -0.98 5.89 -9.07
C VAL A 143 -1.64 7.06 -9.79
N GLN A 144 -1.64 7.04 -11.12
CA GLN A 144 -2.25 8.11 -11.93
C GLN A 144 -3.78 8.12 -11.84
N ASN A 145 -4.39 6.99 -11.47
CA ASN A 145 -5.83 6.86 -11.37
C ASN A 145 -6.35 7.46 -10.06
N SER A 146 -6.89 8.68 -10.12
CA SER A 146 -7.47 9.38 -8.96
C SER A 146 -8.68 8.69 -8.35
N THR A 147 -9.25 7.69 -9.02
CA THR A 147 -10.36 6.86 -8.50
C THR A 147 -9.92 5.74 -7.55
N HIS A 148 -8.61 5.56 -7.37
CA HIS A 148 -8.06 4.69 -6.33
C HIS A 148 -7.98 5.51 -5.06
N LEU A 149 -8.83 5.18 -4.09
CA LEU A 149 -9.03 5.94 -2.88
C LEU A 149 -8.55 5.15 -1.67
N ALA A 150 -7.87 5.82 -0.75
CA ALA A 150 -7.59 5.29 0.57
C ALA A 150 -8.27 6.14 1.64
N TYR A 151 -8.86 5.47 2.61
CA TYR A 151 -9.51 6.08 3.75
C TYR A 151 -8.85 5.56 5.01
N ILE A 152 -8.14 6.43 5.71
CA ILE A 152 -7.27 6.04 6.82
C ILE A 152 -7.84 6.57 8.13
N LYS A 153 -7.94 5.70 9.14
CA LYS A 153 -8.41 6.11 10.46
C LYS A 153 -7.39 7.06 11.10
N ALA A 154 -7.90 8.13 11.70
CA ALA A 154 -7.15 9.04 12.55
C ALA A 154 -7.98 9.36 13.80
N PRO A 155 -7.34 9.60 14.95
CA PRO A 155 -8.04 10.04 16.15
C PRO A 155 -8.68 11.42 15.92
N ASN A 156 -9.83 11.67 16.55
CA ASN A 156 -10.52 12.96 16.42
C ASN A 156 -9.77 14.16 17.03
N LYS A 157 -8.76 13.88 17.88
CA LYS A 157 -7.86 14.88 18.46
C LYS A 157 -6.43 14.35 18.36
N TYR A 158 -5.51 15.12 17.76
CA TYR A 158 -4.09 14.81 17.65
C TYR A 158 -3.23 16.07 17.54
#